data_AF-A0A210PYL2-F1
#
_entry.id   AF-A0A210PYL2-F1
#
_cell.length_a   1.000
_cell.length_b   1.000
_cell.length_c   1.000
_cell.angle_alpha   90.00
_cell.angle_beta   90.00
_cell.angle_gamma   90.00
#
_symmetry.space_group_name_H-M   'P 1'
#
loop_
_entity.id
_entity.type
_entity.pdbx_description
1 polymer ?
#
loop_
_entity_poly.entity_id
_entity_poly.type
_entity_poly.pdbx_seq_one_letter_code
_entity_poly.pdbx_strand_id
1 'polypeptide(L)' 'MIFFLCCGQCLVLEDAVNGVVAAWAAGMQCVWVPDPEQPQDGYSEKATLTLESLLQFKPEQFGLPPYDV' A
#
# COMPACT_ATOMS: atom_id res chain seq x y z
N MET A 1 -6.29 4.95 3.09
CA MET A 1 -6.79 4.53 4.42
C MET A 1 -5.68 3.76 5.14
N ILE A 2 -5.24 4.22 6.32
CA ILE A 2 -4.08 3.62 7.03
C ILE A 2 -4.57 2.50 7.97
N PHE A 3 -4.05 1.28 7.84
CA PHE A 3 -4.28 0.19 8.80
C PHE A 3 -3.12 0.14 9.83
N PHE A 4 -3.47 0.18 11.11
CA PHE A 4 -2.50 0.18 12.22
C PHE A 4 -2.19 -1.25 12.69
N LEU A 5 -0.90 -1.60 12.69
CA LEU A 5 -0.32 -2.63 13.57
C LEU A 5 0.90 -1.97 14.25
N CYS A 6 1.18 -2.36 15.50
CA CYS A 6 2.09 -1.77 16.49
C CYS A 6 3.37 -1.05 15.96
N CYS A 7 3.91 -0.10 16.76
CA CYS A 7 5.09 0.71 16.44
C CYS A 7 6.20 -0.07 15.68
N GLY A 8 6.37 0.26 14.40
CA GLY A 8 7.32 -0.38 13.48
C GLY A 8 6.70 -1.33 12.46
N GLN A 9 5.39 -1.59 12.51
CA GLN A 9 4.68 -2.53 11.63
C GLN A 9 3.43 -1.92 10.97
N CYS A 10 3.44 -0.64 10.60
CA CYS A 10 2.31 -0.05 9.88
C CYS A 10 2.32 -0.47 8.40
N LEU A 11 1.15 -0.87 7.89
CA LEU A 11 0.90 -1.11 6.47
C LEU A 11 -0.08 -0.06 5.94
N VAL A 12 0.37 0.75 4.99
CA VAL A 12 -0.42 1.79 4.35
C VAL A 12 -1.12 1.22 3.12
N LEU A 13 -2.44 1.41 3.01
CA LEU A 13 -3.19 1.20 1.77
C LEU A 13 -3.59 2.58 1.23
N GLU A 14 -3.06 2.93 0.07
CA GLU A 14 -3.24 4.23 -0.56
C GLU A 14 -3.68 4.12 -2.01
N ASP A 15 -4.40 5.12 -2.49
CA ASP A 15 -4.81 5.32 -3.87
C ASP A 15 -4.10 6.52 -4.52
N ALA A 16 -3.58 7.46 -3.72
CA ALA A 16 -2.96 8.68 -4.20
C ALA A 16 -1.44 8.74 -3.99
N VAL A 17 -0.74 9.38 -4.94
CA VAL A 17 0.73 9.52 -4.95
C VAL A 17 1.27 10.21 -3.69
N ASN A 18 0.57 11.23 -3.20
CA ASN A 18 0.98 11.96 -1.99
C ASN A 18 1.03 11.04 -0.75
N GLY A 19 0.09 10.12 -0.63
CA GLY A 19 0.07 9.13 0.45
C GLY A 19 1.19 8.09 0.33
N VAL A 20 1.50 7.65 -0.89
CA VAL A 20 2.66 6.76 -1.17
C VAL A 20 3.97 7.44 -0.76
N VAL A 21 4.16 8.70 -1.16
CA VAL A 21 5.36 9.47 -0.80
C VAL A 21 5.47 9.67 0.71
N ALA A 22 4.34 9.94 1.39
CA ALA A 22 4.31 10.06 2.84
C ALA A 22 4.67 8.74 3.55
N ALA A 23 4.13 7.60 3.09
CA ALA A 23 4.45 6.28 3.63
C ALA A 23 5.93 5.93 3.44
N TRP A 24 6.47 6.19 2.24
CA TRP A 24 7.88 6.00 1.92
C TRP A 24 8.79 6.85 2.83
N ALA A 25 8.47 8.14 2.99
CA ALA A 25 9.21 9.06 3.87
C ALA A 25 9.14 8.66 5.35
N ALA A 26 8.03 8.02 5.77
CA ALA A 26 7.84 7.50 7.12
C ALA A 26 8.50 6.12 7.34
N GLY A 27 9.11 5.52 6.31
CA GLY A 27 9.71 4.18 6.39
C GLY A 27 8.67 3.06 6.58
N MET A 28 7.42 3.28 6.14
CA MET A 28 6.33 2.32 6.24
C MET A 28 6.20 1.50 4.95
N GLN A 29 5.64 0.30 5.06
CA GLN A 29 5.22 -0.46 3.87
C GLN A 29 3.95 0.16 3.28
N CYS A 30 3.88 0.22 1.96
CA CYS A 30 2.76 0.83 1.24
C CYS A 30 2.28 -0.08 0.10
N VAL A 31 0.99 -0.44 0.13
CA VAL A 31 0.29 -1.00 -1.02
C VAL A 31 -0.43 0.15 -1.70
N TRP A 32 -0.10 0.39 -2.96
CA TRP A 32 -0.69 1.45 -3.76
C TRP A 32 -1.68 0.85 -4.77
N VAL A 33 -2.90 1.36 -4.79
CA VAL A 33 -3.91 1.05 -5.79
C VAL A 33 -4.22 2.32 -6.57
N PRO A 34 -3.42 2.66 -7.60
CA PRO A 34 -3.53 3.93 -8.28
C PRO A 34 -4.90 4.11 -8.91
N ASP A 35 -5.41 5.34 -8.83
CA ASP A 35 -6.48 5.77 -9.71
C ASP A 35 -6.01 5.66 -11.18
N PRO A 36 -6.77 4.99 -12.08
CA PRO A 36 -6.43 4.87 -13.49
C PRO A 36 -6.21 6.20 -14.20
N GLU A 37 -6.80 7.29 -13.70
CA GLU A 37 -6.69 8.63 -14.29
C GLU A 37 -5.45 9.39 -13.80
N GLN A 38 -4.74 8.90 -12.77
CA GLN A 38 -3.54 9.56 -12.27
C GLN A 38 -2.29 9.18 -13.07
N PRO A 39 -1.40 10.15 -13.37
CA PRO A 39 -0.12 9.86 -14.00
C PRO A 39 0.74 9.01 -13.05
N GLN A 40 1.05 7.78 -13.46
CA GLN A 40 1.75 6.78 -12.64
C GLN A 40 3.29 6.91 -12.70
N ASP A 41 3.80 7.81 -13.54
CA ASP A 41 5.21 7.86 -13.90
C ASP A 41 6.10 8.25 -12.70
N GLY A 42 6.99 7.33 -12.30
CA GLY A 42 8.07 7.58 -11.34
C GLY A 42 7.70 7.56 -9.86
N TYR A 43 6.60 6.89 -9.49
CA TYR A 43 6.23 6.68 -8.09
C TYR A 43 6.08 5.20 -7.70
N SER A 44 5.99 4.30 -8.67
CA SER A 44 5.85 2.86 -8.42
C SER A 44 7.02 2.29 -7.62
N GLU A 45 8.22 2.85 -7.73
CA GLU A 45 9.40 2.41 -6.97
C GLU A 45 9.37 2.85 -5.49
N LYS A 46 8.44 3.73 -5.10
CA LYS A 46 8.25 4.17 -3.71
C LYS A 46 7.20 3.34 -2.98
N ALA A 47 6.32 2.65 -3.71
CA ALA A 47 5.38 1.69 -3.14
C ALA A 47 6.08 0.34 -2.89
N THR A 48 5.64 -0.38 -1.86
CA THR A 48 6.07 -1.76 -1.60
C THR A 48 5.42 -2.73 -2.57
N LEU A 49 4.15 -2.49 -2.92
CA LEU A 49 3.37 -3.28 -3.86
C LEU A 49 2.37 -2.36 -4.57
N THR A 50 2.27 -2.47 -5.89
CA THR A 50 1.23 -1.78 -6.67
C THR A 50 0.22 -2.81 -7.17
N LEU A 51 -1.07 -2.56 -6.97
CA LEU A 51 -2.16 -3.43 -7.41
C LEU A 51 -3.16 -2.64 -8.25
N GLU A 52 -3.87 -3.30 -9.17
CA GLU A 52 -4.95 -2.66 -9.92
C GLU A 52 -6.24 -2.57 -9.09
N SER A 53 -6.36 -3.41 -8.06
CA SER A 53 -7.51 -3.46 -7.17
C SER A 53 -7.13 -4.01 -5.81
N LEU A 54 -7.77 -3.50 -4.75
CA LEU A 54 -7.66 -4.06 -3.40
C LEU A 54 -8.18 -5.51 -3.32
N LEU A 55 -8.98 -5.99 -4.28
CA LEU A 55 -9.39 -7.40 -4.33
C LEU A 55 -8.23 -8.36 -4.61
N GLN A 56 -7.11 -7.85 -5.14
CA GLN A 56 -5.89 -8.63 -5.38
C GLN A 56 -4.96 -8.64 -4.15
N PHE A 57 -5.29 -7.88 -3.10
CA PHE A 57 -4.48 -7.81 -1.90
C PHE A 57 -4.45 -9.16 -1.19
N LYS A 58 -3.26 -9.61 -0.83
CA LYS A 58 -3.02 -10.86 -0.09
C LYS A 58 -2.43 -10.54 1.28
N PRO A 59 -3.26 -10.51 2.34
CA PRO A 59 -2.81 -10.13 3.68
C PRO A 59 -1.60 -10.96 4.16
N GLU A 60 -1.52 -12.23 3.77
CA GLU A 60 -0.46 -13.16 4.14
C GLU A 60 0.94 -12.75 3.65
N GLN A 61 1.04 -11.95 2.58
CA GLN A 61 2.32 -11.40 2.10
C GLN A 61 2.93 -10.39 3.09
N PHE A 62 2.11 -9.84 3.98
CA PHE A 62 2.50 -8.87 5.00
C PHE A 62 2.40 -9.45 6.42
N GLY A 63 2.28 -10.78 6.56
CA GLY A 63 2.19 -11.46 7.85
C GLY A 63 0.82 -11.36 8.52
N LEU A 64 -0.23 -10.99 7.77
CA LEU A 64 -1.60 -10.95 8.26
C LEU A 64 -2.34 -12.27 7.97
N PRO A 65 -3.41 -12.59 8.72
CA PRO A 65 -4.25 -13.76 8.42
C PRO A 65 -4.86 -13.65 7.01
N PRO A 66 -4.95 -14.77 6.25
CA PRO A 66 -5.64 -14.77 4.96
C PRO A 66 -7.14 -14.50 5.14
N TYR A 67 -7.82 -14.14 4.06
CA TYR A 67 -9.29 -14.03 4.07
C TYR A 67 -9.95 -15.38 4.39
N ASP A 68 -11.06 -15.33 5.13
CA ASP A 68 -11.94 -16.48 5.28
C ASP A 68 -12.56 -16.81 3.91
N VAL A 69 -12.38 -18.06 3.46
CA VAL A 69 -12.96 -18.59 2.21
C VAL A 69 -14.41 -19.03 2.40
#